data_AF-A0A7S0F7E3-F1
#
_entry.id   AF-A0A7S0F7E3-F1
#
_cell.length_a   1.000
_cell.length_b   1.000
_cell.length_c   1.000
_cell.angle_alpha   90.00
_cell.angle_beta   90.00
_cell.angle_gamma   90.00
#
_symmetry.space_group_name_H-M   'P 1'
#
loop_
_entity.id
_entity.type
_entity.pdbx_description
1 polymer ?
#
loop_
_entity_poly.entity_id
_entity_poly.type
_entity_poly.pdbx_seq_one_letter_code
_entity_poly.pdbx_strand_id
1 'polypeptide(L)'
;HDQFLIVDEHPSLLFSWKERTKATGMAFLRSSAGFHLDVPIEGLKEFAGDYAHHQQQQQPQTKTKSKKAARKAKNQRNNNANNLVGSDYQRPALELFNDHCDKVVTKYNLQESFFRGRVESMECNSKTKAKIVIRTAFSTTTTVSADNIVLAVGNDDPLLPEWATNLAPRDNNSITHLLDVSNPSSNNDSEIHHTTNSDGKRVVAIIGGGISAVHKALQLANQQHDETTVHIISRHAIREQQFDTHQDWMMTDELAQRSLERGGTGLTKRQQQFRAIQTPSERRTVIARERIPGTIPTYMTRARDGLE
;
A
#
# COMPACT_ATOMS: atom_id res chain seq x y z
N HIS A 1 -11.55 14.38 27.68
CA HIS A 1 -11.33 13.98 26.28
C HIS A 1 -9.85 13.82 26.08
N ASP A 2 -9.41 12.57 25.92
CA ASP A 2 -8.02 12.23 25.69
C ASP A 2 -7.56 12.84 24.36
N GLN A 3 -6.64 13.79 24.44
CA GLN A 3 -6.21 14.64 23.33
C GLN A 3 -5.33 13.85 22.35
N PHE A 4 -5.96 13.10 21.45
CA PHE A 4 -5.30 12.45 20.33
C PHE A 4 -5.23 13.41 19.13
N LEU A 5 -4.06 13.52 18.50
CA LEU A 5 -3.82 14.39 17.36
C LEU A 5 -3.00 13.63 16.31
N ILE A 6 -3.51 13.58 15.08
CA ILE A 6 -2.81 13.06 13.91
C ILE A 6 -2.33 14.26 13.11
N VAL A 7 -1.02 14.40 12.94
CA VAL A 7 -0.41 15.46 12.12
C VAL A 7 0.07 14.85 10.81
N ASP A 8 -0.47 15.32 9.68
CA ASP A 8 -0.05 14.92 8.33
C ASP A 8 -0.14 16.14 7.40
N GLU A 9 0.82 16.30 6.48
CA GLU A 9 0.89 17.48 5.62
C GLU A 9 -0.12 17.44 4.45
N HIS A 10 -0.59 16.25 4.12
CA HIS A 10 -1.50 16.00 3.02
C HIS A 10 -2.94 16.45 3.32
N PRO A 11 -3.79 16.65 2.30
CA PRO A 11 -5.14 17.18 2.51
C PRO A 11 -6.11 16.22 3.24
N SER A 12 -5.80 14.93 3.33
CA SER A 12 -6.67 13.94 3.96
C SER A 12 -5.89 12.74 4.50
N LEU A 13 -6.47 12.05 5.49
CA LEU A 13 -5.96 10.77 5.98
C LEU A 13 -5.82 9.77 4.82
N LEU A 14 -4.72 9.01 4.81
CA LEU A 14 -4.39 8.02 3.79
C LEU A 14 -4.18 8.58 2.37
N PHE A 15 -4.01 9.90 2.21
CA PHE A 15 -3.75 10.52 0.91
C PHE A 15 -2.57 9.87 0.18
N SER A 16 -1.40 9.81 0.84
CA SER A 16 -0.19 9.20 0.27
C SER A 16 -0.43 7.75 -0.19
N TRP A 17 -1.20 6.96 0.58
CA TRP A 17 -1.56 5.59 0.21
C TRP A 17 -2.44 5.57 -1.04
N LYS A 18 -3.53 6.34 -1.05
CA LYS A 18 -4.50 6.38 -2.16
C LYS A 18 -3.83 6.85 -3.46
N GLU A 19 -3.01 7.91 -3.40
CA GLU A 19 -2.30 8.42 -4.57
C GLU A 19 -1.24 7.44 -5.09
N ARG A 20 -0.41 6.85 -4.21
CA ARG A 20 0.64 5.90 -4.64
C ARG A 20 0.04 4.63 -5.23
N THR A 21 -1.01 4.08 -4.63
CA THR A 21 -1.64 2.86 -5.12
C THR A 21 -2.33 3.09 -6.46
N LYS A 22 -3.00 4.24 -6.63
CA LYS A 22 -3.52 4.71 -7.93
C LYS A 22 -2.42 4.87 -8.97
N ALA A 23 -1.33 5.59 -8.65
CA ALA A 23 -0.23 5.84 -9.56
C ALA A 23 0.42 4.54 -10.08
N THR A 24 0.54 3.53 -9.21
CA THR A 24 1.06 2.22 -9.60
C THR A 24 0.11 1.36 -10.43
N GLY A 25 -1.20 1.70 -10.51
CA GLY A 25 -2.20 0.83 -11.15
C GLY A 25 -2.55 -0.41 -10.32
N MET A 26 -2.44 -0.33 -8.99
CA MET A 26 -2.66 -1.48 -8.12
C MET A 26 -4.15 -1.84 -8.04
N ALA A 27 -4.52 -3.08 -8.39
CA ALA A 27 -5.89 -3.58 -8.27
C ALA A 27 -6.15 -4.42 -7.00
N PHE A 28 -5.09 -5.05 -6.47
CA PHE A 28 -5.13 -5.90 -5.28
C PHE A 28 -3.99 -5.52 -4.34
N LEU A 29 -4.18 -5.72 -3.03
CA LEU A 29 -3.13 -5.50 -2.04
C LEU A 29 -1.89 -6.35 -2.31
N ARG A 30 -0.79 -5.98 -1.67
CA ARG A 30 0.47 -6.74 -1.72
C ARG A 30 0.64 -7.67 -0.51
N SER A 31 -0.26 -7.57 0.45
CA SER A 31 -0.35 -8.32 1.70
C SER A 31 -1.70 -9.04 1.80
N SER A 32 -1.80 -9.98 2.75
CA SER A 32 -3.05 -10.68 3.06
C SER A 32 -4.02 -9.82 3.86
N ALA A 33 -5.27 -10.27 3.95
CA ALA A 33 -6.35 -9.56 4.63
C ALA A 33 -6.08 -9.22 6.10
N GLY A 34 -5.24 -9.97 6.81
CA GLY A 34 -4.87 -9.69 8.21
C GLY A 34 -4.03 -8.43 8.43
N PHE A 35 -3.54 -7.78 7.37
CA PHE A 35 -2.76 -6.54 7.46
C PHE A 35 -3.63 -5.33 7.10
N HIS A 36 -4.51 -4.93 8.02
CA HIS A 36 -5.43 -3.80 7.85
C HIS A 36 -5.35 -2.81 9.02
N LEU A 37 -6.10 -1.70 8.94
CA LEU A 37 -6.04 -0.59 9.91
C LEU A 37 -7.00 -0.73 11.11
N ASP A 38 -8.02 -1.58 11.04
CA ASP A 38 -8.95 -1.76 12.17
C ASP A 38 -8.30 -2.51 13.36
N VAL A 39 -8.84 -2.27 14.55
CA VAL A 39 -8.38 -2.89 15.81
C VAL A 39 -8.72 -4.39 15.89
N PRO A 40 -9.93 -4.87 15.51
CA PRO A 40 -10.23 -6.30 15.50
C PRO A 40 -9.44 -7.01 14.40
N ILE A 41 -8.75 -8.11 14.73
CA ILE A 41 -7.88 -8.89 13.82
C ILE A 41 -8.57 -9.31 12.50
N GLU A 42 -9.88 -9.56 12.53
CA GLU A 42 -10.65 -9.99 11.36
C GLU A 42 -11.46 -8.84 10.73
N GLY A 43 -11.18 -7.58 11.08
CA GLY A 43 -11.98 -6.41 10.72
C GLY A 43 -12.22 -6.24 9.22
N LEU A 44 -11.20 -6.50 8.38
CA LEU A 44 -11.36 -6.45 6.92
C LEU A 44 -12.20 -7.61 6.38
N LYS A 45 -12.05 -8.82 6.94
CA LYS A 45 -12.83 -10.00 6.55
C LYS A 45 -14.29 -9.84 6.92
N GLU A 46 -14.57 -9.34 8.12
CA GLU A 46 -15.91 -9.00 8.58
C GLU A 46 -16.53 -7.93 7.67
N PHE A 47 -15.78 -6.87 7.37
CA PHE A 47 -16.23 -5.81 6.47
C PHE A 47 -16.57 -6.33 5.07
N ALA A 48 -15.79 -7.25 4.51
CA ALA A 48 -16.05 -7.80 3.18
C ALA A 48 -17.35 -8.60 3.09
N GLY A 49 -17.75 -9.25 4.20
CA GLY A 49 -19.06 -9.88 4.32
C GLY A 49 -20.18 -8.87 4.06
N ASP A 50 -20.16 -7.75 4.78
CA ASP A 50 -21.12 -6.64 4.65
C ASP A 50 -21.05 -5.97 3.27
N TYR A 51 -19.83 -5.79 2.76
CA TYR A 51 -19.57 -5.13 1.49
C TYR A 51 -20.24 -5.85 0.30
N ALA A 52 -20.11 -7.19 0.25
CA ALA A 52 -20.75 -8.02 -0.76
C ALA A 52 -22.29 -7.98 -0.66
N HIS A 53 -22.84 -7.73 0.53
CA HIS A 53 -24.29 -7.56 0.73
C HIS A 53 -24.82 -6.25 0.12
N HIS A 54 -24.03 -5.17 0.15
CA HIS A 54 -24.43 -3.86 -0.37
C HIS A 54 -24.35 -3.77 -1.91
N GLN A 55 -23.30 -4.31 -2.53
CA GLN A 55 -23.17 -4.29 -4.00
C GLN A 55 -24.32 -5.05 -4.71
N GLN A 56 -24.84 -6.13 -4.11
CA GLN A 56 -25.96 -6.89 -4.67
C GLN A 56 -27.31 -6.18 -4.55
N GLN A 57 -27.50 -5.29 -3.58
CA GLN A 57 -28.75 -4.54 -3.40
C GLN A 57 -28.89 -3.38 -4.38
N GLN A 58 -27.77 -2.91 -4.93
CA GLN A 58 -27.72 -1.87 -5.96
C GLN A 58 -27.96 -2.42 -7.38
N GLN A 59 -28.02 -3.76 -7.56
CA GLN A 59 -28.41 -4.39 -8.82
C GLN A 59 -29.94 -4.50 -8.93
N PRO A 60 -30.53 -4.29 -10.13
CA PRO A 60 -31.99 -4.25 -10.29
C PRO A 60 -32.68 -5.51 -9.77
N GLN A 61 -33.66 -5.33 -8.86
CA GLN A 61 -34.38 -6.44 -8.24
C GLN A 61 -35.33 -7.11 -9.23
N THR A 62 -35.03 -8.36 -9.61
CA THR A 62 -36.00 -9.26 -10.23
C THR A 62 -36.82 -9.98 -9.15
N LYS A 63 -38.16 -9.99 -9.31
CA LYS A 63 -39.15 -10.37 -8.29
C LYS A 63 -39.10 -11.86 -7.86
N THR A 64 -39.47 -12.06 -6.59
CA THR A 64 -39.83 -13.32 -5.89
C THR A 64 -38.88 -14.51 -6.01
N LYS A 65 -37.91 -14.62 -5.09
CA LYS A 65 -36.97 -15.74 -5.01
C LYS A 65 -37.54 -16.88 -4.16
N SER A 66 -37.66 -18.08 -4.75
CA SER A 66 -37.96 -19.32 -4.02
C SER A 66 -36.89 -19.65 -2.96
N LYS A 67 -37.19 -20.50 -1.97
CA LYS A 67 -36.21 -20.95 -0.94
C LYS A 67 -34.90 -21.50 -1.55
N LYS A 68 -34.95 -22.13 -2.72
CA LYS A 68 -33.78 -22.62 -3.47
C LYS A 68 -32.96 -21.49 -4.09
N ALA A 69 -33.62 -20.45 -4.60
CA ALA A 69 -32.97 -19.24 -5.12
C ALA A 69 -32.33 -18.39 -4.00
N ALA A 70 -32.95 -18.34 -2.82
CA ALA A 70 -32.36 -17.69 -1.64
C ALA A 70 -31.06 -18.39 -1.18
N ARG A 71 -31.04 -19.73 -1.17
CA ARG A 71 -29.85 -20.52 -0.83
C ARG A 71 -28.73 -20.37 -1.87
N LYS A 72 -29.07 -20.34 -3.17
CA LYS A 72 -28.11 -20.06 -4.25
C LYS A 72 -27.51 -18.65 -4.15
N ALA A 73 -28.33 -17.64 -3.85
CA ALA A 73 -27.86 -16.27 -3.63
C ALA A 73 -26.94 -16.17 -2.40
N LYS A 74 -27.22 -16.89 -1.30
CA LYS A 74 -26.33 -16.96 -0.13
C LYS A 74 -24.97 -17.59 -0.46
N ASN A 75 -24.93 -18.68 -1.21
CA ASN A 75 -23.66 -19.27 -1.66
C ASN A 75 -22.89 -18.33 -2.59
N GLN A 76 -23.58 -17.63 -3.49
CA GLN A 76 -22.96 -16.65 -4.39
C GLN A 76 -22.39 -15.43 -3.63
N ARG A 77 -23.04 -15.01 -2.52
CA ARG A 77 -22.51 -13.98 -1.60
C ARG A 77 -21.22 -14.42 -0.93
N ASN A 78 -21.22 -15.61 -0.33
CA ASN A 78 -20.02 -16.15 0.31
C ASN A 78 -18.88 -16.30 -0.69
N ASN A 79 -19.17 -16.72 -1.93
CA ASN A 79 -18.16 -16.79 -2.98
C ASN A 79 -17.64 -15.41 -3.38
N ASN A 80 -18.49 -14.38 -3.49
CA ASN A 80 -18.04 -13.02 -3.81
C ASN A 80 -17.20 -12.41 -2.68
N ALA A 81 -17.64 -12.52 -1.42
CA ALA A 81 -16.86 -12.06 -0.27
C ALA A 81 -15.51 -12.80 -0.19
N ASN A 82 -15.50 -14.12 -0.39
CA ASN A 82 -14.27 -14.90 -0.43
C ASN A 82 -13.37 -14.52 -1.62
N ASN A 83 -13.92 -14.15 -2.78
CA ASN A 83 -13.12 -13.66 -3.90
C ASN A 83 -12.52 -12.27 -3.65
N LEU A 84 -13.20 -11.43 -2.86
CA LEU A 84 -12.75 -10.06 -2.56
C LEU A 84 -11.68 -9.99 -1.47
N VAL A 85 -11.76 -10.87 -0.46
CA VAL A 85 -10.77 -10.98 0.63
C VAL A 85 -9.64 -11.95 0.25
N GLY A 86 -10.02 -13.03 -0.43
CA GLY A 86 -9.20 -14.20 -0.65
C GLY A 86 -9.04 -15.10 0.59
N SER A 87 -8.47 -16.29 0.39
CA SER A 87 -7.97 -17.18 1.46
C SER A 87 -6.67 -16.66 2.09
N ASP A 88 -6.10 -17.40 3.03
CA ASP A 88 -4.78 -17.08 3.60
C ASP A 88 -3.75 -16.86 2.47
N TYR A 89 -2.99 -15.76 2.60
CA TYR A 89 -2.01 -15.26 1.61
C TYR A 89 -2.55 -14.78 0.25
N GLN A 90 -3.86 -14.83 0.01
CA GLN A 90 -4.47 -14.13 -1.11
C GLN A 90 -4.61 -12.64 -0.80
N ARG A 91 -4.76 -11.85 -1.86
CA ARG A 91 -4.62 -10.40 -1.84
C ARG A 91 -6.00 -9.75 -1.99
N PRO A 92 -6.50 -9.05 -0.96
CA PRO A 92 -7.77 -8.36 -1.06
C PRO A 92 -7.80 -7.36 -2.22
N ALA A 93 -8.98 -7.12 -2.79
CA ALA A 93 -9.17 -6.03 -3.73
C ALA A 93 -8.81 -4.69 -3.08
N LEU A 94 -8.10 -3.82 -3.80
CA LEU A 94 -7.70 -2.50 -3.28
C LEU A 94 -8.94 -1.63 -2.95
N GLU A 95 -9.97 -1.68 -3.78
CA GLU A 95 -11.22 -0.94 -3.57
C GLU A 95 -11.86 -1.33 -2.22
N LEU A 96 -12.05 -2.64 -1.99
CA LEU A 96 -12.55 -3.16 -0.70
C LEU A 96 -11.71 -2.64 0.48
N PHE A 97 -10.38 -2.66 0.35
CA PHE A 97 -9.49 -2.19 1.41
C PHE A 97 -9.62 -0.68 1.66
N ASN A 98 -9.71 0.12 0.61
CA ASN A 98 -9.89 1.56 0.73
C ASN A 98 -11.22 1.90 1.41
N ASP A 99 -12.30 1.21 1.03
CA ASP A 99 -13.61 1.38 1.65
C ASP A 99 -13.61 0.93 3.13
N HIS A 100 -12.88 -0.13 3.44
CA HIS A 100 -12.67 -0.55 4.83
C HIS A 100 -11.93 0.52 5.64
N CYS A 101 -10.86 1.09 5.08
CA CYS A 101 -10.12 2.17 5.70
C CYS A 101 -11.00 3.40 5.96
N ASP A 102 -11.85 3.77 5.00
CA ASP A 102 -12.80 4.88 5.17
C ASP A 102 -13.82 4.57 6.27
N LYS A 103 -14.31 3.32 6.36
CA LYS A 103 -15.14 2.86 7.49
C LYS A 103 -14.42 2.96 8.83
N VAL A 104 -13.13 2.61 8.90
CA VAL A 104 -12.29 2.72 10.11
C VAL A 104 -12.14 4.19 10.53
N VAL A 105 -11.84 5.08 9.58
CA VAL A 105 -11.73 6.52 9.82
C VAL A 105 -13.02 7.08 10.40
N THR A 106 -14.18 6.70 9.87
CA THR A 106 -15.49 7.08 10.40
C THR A 106 -15.77 6.45 11.77
N LYS A 107 -15.51 5.14 11.93
CA LYS A 107 -15.78 4.38 13.16
C LYS A 107 -15.10 4.98 14.40
N TYR A 108 -13.89 5.51 14.23
CA TYR A 108 -13.09 6.09 15.32
C TYR A 108 -13.04 7.62 15.30
N ASN A 109 -13.87 8.29 14.49
CA ASN A 109 -13.88 9.76 14.34
C ASN A 109 -12.49 10.35 14.08
N LEU A 110 -11.62 9.67 13.32
CA LEU A 110 -10.21 10.09 13.17
C LEU A 110 -10.06 11.45 12.50
N GLN A 111 -11.07 11.88 11.73
CA GLN A 111 -11.10 13.21 11.11
C GLN A 111 -11.15 14.34 12.14
N GLU A 112 -11.75 14.14 13.32
CA GLU A 112 -11.79 15.15 14.39
C GLU A 112 -10.42 15.34 15.05
N SER A 113 -9.54 14.34 14.92
CA SER A 113 -8.16 14.37 15.41
C SER A 113 -7.15 14.78 14.34
N PHE A 114 -7.59 15.03 13.10
CA PHE A 114 -6.69 15.32 11.99
C PHE A 114 -6.29 16.81 11.97
N PHE A 115 -4.98 17.06 12.02
CA PHE A 115 -4.37 18.36 11.90
C PHE A 115 -3.46 18.41 10.67
N ARG A 116 -3.83 19.25 9.69
CA ARG A 116 -3.04 19.40 8.47
C ARG A 116 -1.79 20.24 8.70
N GLY A 117 -0.63 19.62 8.60
CA GLY A 117 0.66 20.29 8.69
C GLY A 117 1.83 19.32 8.69
N ARG A 118 3.04 19.85 8.49
CA ARG A 118 4.27 19.07 8.50
C ARG A 118 5.03 19.33 9.80
N VAL A 119 5.35 18.27 10.54
CA VAL A 119 6.25 18.37 11.68
C VAL A 119 7.65 18.74 11.18
N GLU A 120 8.22 19.84 11.68
CA GLU A 120 9.57 20.29 11.32
C GLU A 120 10.61 19.90 12.36
N SER A 121 10.22 19.95 13.63
CA SER A 121 11.10 19.59 14.74
C SER A 121 10.31 19.16 15.97
N MET A 122 10.98 18.43 16.85
CA MET A 122 10.45 18.03 18.15
C MET A 122 11.51 18.27 19.22
N GLU A 123 11.13 18.97 20.27
CA GLU A 123 11.95 19.16 21.47
C GLU A 123 11.43 18.23 22.56
N CYS A 124 12.21 17.19 22.88
CA CYS A 124 11.88 16.23 23.93
C CYS A 124 12.68 16.56 25.20
N ASN A 125 12.00 16.60 26.35
CA ASN A 125 12.60 16.83 27.65
C ASN A 125 12.04 15.83 28.67
N SER A 126 12.90 15.25 29.50
CA SER A 126 12.50 14.31 30.57
C SER A 126 11.54 14.90 31.62
N LYS A 127 11.45 16.24 31.73
CA LYS A 127 10.68 16.94 32.77
C LYS A 127 9.42 17.64 32.27
N THR A 128 9.25 17.77 30.95
CA THR A 128 8.11 18.50 30.36
C THR A 128 7.54 17.73 29.18
N LYS A 129 6.29 18.05 28.82
CA LYS A 129 5.71 17.56 27.56
C LYS A 129 6.63 17.90 26.39
N ALA A 130 6.71 16.98 25.43
CA ALA A 130 7.44 17.21 24.20
C ALA A 130 6.76 18.34 23.43
N LYS A 131 7.55 19.27 22.88
CA LYS A 131 7.05 20.35 22.03
C LYS A 131 7.27 19.98 20.58
N ILE A 132 6.21 20.06 19.78
CA ILE A 132 6.23 19.68 18.37
C ILE A 132 5.94 20.93 17.56
N VAL A 133 6.89 21.29 16.70
CA VAL A 133 6.80 22.43 15.81
C VAL A 133 6.21 21.95 14.49
N ILE A 134 5.06 22.51 14.11
CA ILE A 134 4.31 22.12 12.92
C ILE A 134 4.21 23.30 11.97
N ARG A 135 4.71 23.13 10.75
CA ARG A 135 4.48 24.06 9.64
C ARG A 135 3.12 23.76 9.01
N THR A 136 2.23 24.75 9.03
CA THR A 136 0.89 24.66 8.43
C THR A 136 0.88 25.30 7.03
N ALA A 137 -0.30 25.43 6.43
CA ALA A 137 -0.45 26.15 5.16
C ALA A 137 0.11 27.58 5.27
N PHE A 138 0.60 28.11 4.13
CA PHE A 138 1.22 29.44 4.04
C PHE A 138 2.49 29.64 4.88
N SER A 139 3.21 28.56 5.19
CA SER A 139 4.48 28.61 5.95
C SER A 139 4.37 29.20 7.36
N THR A 140 3.16 29.23 7.92
CA THR A 140 2.94 29.60 9.32
C THR A 140 3.30 28.43 10.23
N THR A 141 3.89 28.72 11.39
CA THR A 141 4.32 27.70 12.34
C THR A 141 3.43 27.72 13.57
N THR A 142 2.99 26.54 14.02
CA THR A 142 2.31 26.36 15.31
C THR A 142 3.10 25.37 16.17
N THR A 143 2.90 25.43 17.48
CA THR A 143 3.51 24.49 18.42
C THR A 143 2.43 23.76 19.21
N VAL A 144 2.52 22.44 19.25
CA VAL A 144 1.67 21.60 20.10
C VAL A 144 2.52 20.90 21.15
N SER A 145 1.92 20.50 22.26
CA SER A 145 2.59 19.76 23.33
C SER A 145 1.97 18.39 23.50
N ALA A 146 2.78 17.33 23.65
CA ALA A 146 2.30 15.97 23.82
C ALA A 146 3.07 15.21 24.91
N ASP A 147 2.36 14.35 25.64
CA ASP A 147 2.97 13.43 26.62
C ASP A 147 3.56 12.19 25.93
N ASN A 148 2.91 11.73 24.86
CA ASN A 148 3.32 10.56 24.09
C ASN A 148 3.34 10.91 22.61
N ILE A 149 4.35 10.42 21.88
CA ILE A 149 4.50 10.64 20.45
C ILE A 149 4.65 9.28 19.78
N VAL A 150 3.87 9.06 18.72
CA VAL A 150 4.03 7.92 17.82
C VAL A 150 4.47 8.45 16.46
N LEU A 151 5.61 7.96 15.96
CA LEU A 151 6.12 8.31 14.64
C LEU A 151 5.68 7.26 13.63
N ALA A 152 4.70 7.61 12.80
CA ALA A 152 4.15 6.78 11.73
C ALA A 152 4.38 7.43 10.36
N VAL A 153 5.61 7.88 10.10
CA VAL A 153 6.00 8.70 8.93
C VAL A 153 6.07 7.94 7.59
N GLY A 154 5.76 6.64 7.59
CA GLY A 154 5.77 5.82 6.38
C GLY A 154 7.19 5.61 5.81
N ASN A 155 7.28 5.50 4.48
CA ASN A 155 8.54 5.38 3.76
C ASN A 155 9.17 6.75 3.56
N ASP A 156 10.50 6.79 3.44
CA ASP A 156 11.26 7.98 3.06
C ASP A 156 10.80 8.55 1.71
N ASP A 157 11.17 9.81 1.47
CA ASP A 157 10.95 10.47 0.19
C ASP A 157 11.51 9.62 -0.96
N PRO A 158 10.78 9.49 -2.08
CA PRO A 158 11.24 8.66 -3.17
C PRO A 158 12.58 9.15 -3.73
N LEU A 159 13.57 8.26 -3.80
CA LEU A 159 14.90 8.58 -4.27
C LEU A 159 15.05 8.32 -5.76
N LEU A 160 15.42 9.35 -6.51
CA LEU A 160 15.86 9.22 -7.90
C LEU A 160 17.33 8.78 -7.96
N PRO A 161 17.71 7.91 -8.92
CA PRO A 161 19.11 7.64 -9.21
C PRO A 161 19.85 8.93 -9.57
N GLU A 162 21.15 9.01 -9.25
CA GLU A 162 21.99 10.20 -9.51
C GLU A 162 21.88 10.69 -10.96
N TRP A 163 21.92 9.77 -11.93
CA TRP A 163 21.80 10.13 -13.35
C TRP A 163 20.46 10.78 -13.68
N ALA A 164 19.37 10.37 -13.03
CA ALA A 164 18.03 10.93 -13.26
C ALA A 164 17.92 12.32 -12.61
N THR A 165 18.45 12.48 -11.40
CA THR A 165 18.55 13.77 -10.70
C THR A 165 19.34 14.80 -11.50
N ASN A 166 20.41 14.38 -12.17
CA ASN A 166 21.23 15.27 -13.00
C ASN A 166 20.53 15.71 -14.30
N LEU A 167 19.55 14.94 -14.78
CA LEU A 167 18.77 15.25 -15.98
C LEU A 167 17.52 16.09 -15.66
N ALA A 168 16.90 15.88 -14.50
CA ALA A 168 15.64 16.52 -14.11
C ALA A 168 15.58 18.06 -14.30
N PRO A 169 16.63 18.86 -13.98
CA PRO A 169 16.57 20.32 -14.18
C PRO A 169 16.48 20.76 -15.63
N ARG A 170 16.85 19.89 -16.58
CA ARG A 170 16.82 20.14 -18.02
C ARG A 170 15.67 19.40 -18.71
N ASP A 171 14.91 18.67 -17.93
CA ASP A 171 13.87 17.79 -18.39
C ASP A 171 12.52 18.49 -18.32
N ASN A 172 11.69 18.29 -19.35
CA ASN A 172 10.36 18.87 -19.43
C ASN A 172 9.33 17.94 -18.76
N ASN A 173 9.58 17.54 -17.51
CA ASN A 173 8.80 16.57 -16.73
C ASN A 173 8.67 15.16 -17.37
N SER A 174 9.62 14.71 -18.18
CA SER A 174 9.62 13.35 -18.73
C SER A 174 10.12 12.28 -17.75
N ILE A 175 10.80 12.70 -16.68
CA ILE A 175 11.33 11.85 -15.61
C ILE A 175 10.58 12.15 -14.32
N THR A 176 9.83 11.17 -13.84
CA THR A 176 9.11 11.26 -12.55
C THR A 176 9.33 10.00 -11.73
N HIS A 177 9.25 10.13 -10.41
CA HIS A 177 9.23 8.96 -9.53
C HIS A 177 7.77 8.53 -9.29
N LEU A 178 7.44 7.28 -9.60
CA LEU A 178 6.08 6.71 -9.52
C LEU A 178 5.34 6.89 -8.18
N LEU A 179 6.10 6.98 -7.08
CA LEU A 179 5.56 7.14 -5.72
C LEU A 179 5.63 8.56 -5.16
N ASP A 180 6.10 9.52 -5.96
CA ASP A 180 6.11 10.92 -5.58
C ASP A 180 4.68 11.47 -5.64
N VAL A 181 4.22 12.01 -4.52
CA VAL A 181 2.86 12.56 -4.35
C VAL A 181 2.88 14.07 -4.13
N SER A 182 4.04 14.71 -4.26
CA SER A 182 4.18 16.16 -4.10
C SER A 182 3.43 16.94 -5.19
N ASN A 183 3.33 16.35 -6.39
CA ASN A 183 2.60 16.91 -7.52
C ASN A 183 1.63 15.87 -8.12
N PRO A 184 0.46 15.63 -7.50
CA PRO A 184 -0.49 14.61 -7.93
C PRO A 184 -1.02 14.86 -9.35
N SER A 185 -1.02 16.11 -9.81
CA SER A 185 -1.33 16.47 -11.21
C SER A 185 -0.34 15.91 -12.23
N SER A 186 0.95 15.77 -11.86
CA SER A 186 1.98 15.21 -12.75
C SER A 186 1.95 13.68 -12.84
N ASN A 187 1.25 13.02 -11.90
CA ASN A 187 0.97 11.58 -11.94
C ASN A 187 -0.36 11.25 -12.63
N ASN A 188 -1.11 12.26 -13.07
CA ASN A 188 -2.19 12.00 -14.00
C ASN A 188 -1.53 11.51 -15.28
N ASP A 189 -1.84 10.26 -15.60
CA ASP A 189 -1.44 9.55 -16.81
C ASP A 189 -1.43 10.49 -18.04
N SER A 190 -2.36 11.45 -18.12
CA SER A 190 -2.42 12.52 -19.13
C SER A 190 -1.12 13.30 -19.43
N GLU A 191 -0.23 13.60 -18.47
CA GLU A 191 1.01 14.37 -18.78
C GLU A 191 2.15 13.48 -19.30
N ILE A 192 2.28 12.26 -18.77
CA ILE A 192 3.22 11.23 -19.29
C ILE A 192 2.85 10.84 -20.74
N HIS A 193 1.62 11.13 -21.16
CA HIS A 193 1.05 10.75 -22.45
C HIS A 193 1.44 11.63 -23.65
N HIS A 194 2.16 12.73 -23.46
CA HIS A 194 2.35 13.71 -24.55
C HIS A 194 3.66 13.56 -25.33
N THR A 195 4.55 12.64 -24.96
CA THR A 195 5.80 12.42 -25.71
C THR A 195 5.68 11.21 -26.65
N THR A 196 5.76 11.47 -27.94
CA THR A 196 5.87 10.46 -29.00
C THR A 196 7.26 10.52 -29.61
N ASN A 197 7.76 9.37 -30.08
CA ASN A 197 8.98 9.33 -30.86
C ASN A 197 8.73 9.91 -32.27
N SER A 198 9.77 9.95 -33.10
CA SER A 198 9.69 10.44 -34.49
C SER A 198 8.64 9.72 -35.35
N ASP A 199 8.27 8.49 -34.98
CA ASP A 199 7.32 7.65 -35.71
C ASP A 199 5.88 7.78 -35.15
N GLY A 200 5.65 8.73 -34.24
CA GLY A 200 4.35 8.90 -33.57
C GLY A 200 4.08 7.89 -32.45
N LYS A 201 4.95 6.91 -32.26
CA LYS A 201 4.79 5.85 -31.23
C LYS A 201 5.18 6.37 -29.86
N ARG A 202 4.43 5.97 -28.85
CA ARG A 202 4.73 6.28 -27.46
C ARG A 202 5.73 5.27 -26.91
N VAL A 203 6.78 5.76 -26.26
CA VAL A 203 7.80 4.91 -25.64
C VAL A 203 7.96 5.30 -24.19
N VAL A 204 7.71 4.37 -23.27
CA VAL A 204 7.83 4.59 -21.83
C VAL A 204 8.90 3.66 -21.27
N ALA A 205 9.89 4.22 -20.57
CA ALA A 205 10.90 3.46 -19.84
C ALA A 205 10.60 3.45 -18.34
N ILE A 206 10.43 2.27 -17.76
CA ILE A 206 10.20 2.07 -16.32
C ILE A 206 11.50 1.56 -15.70
N ILE A 207 12.08 2.35 -14.79
CA ILE A 207 13.31 2.00 -14.09
C ILE A 207 12.97 1.25 -12.80
N GLY A 208 13.20 -0.06 -12.79
CA GLY A 208 12.92 -0.96 -11.67
C GLY A 208 12.30 -2.29 -12.12
N GLY A 209 12.52 -3.36 -11.35
CA GLY A 209 11.99 -4.70 -11.65
C GLY A 209 11.12 -5.30 -10.53
N GLY A 210 10.66 -4.47 -9.60
CA GLY A 210 9.80 -4.91 -8.50
C GLY A 210 8.32 -4.78 -8.83
N ILE A 211 7.48 -5.16 -7.87
CA ILE A 211 6.01 -5.14 -7.97
C ILE A 211 5.46 -3.81 -8.53
N SER A 212 5.92 -2.66 -8.03
CA SER A 212 5.43 -1.35 -8.51
C SER A 212 5.72 -1.10 -9.99
N ALA A 213 6.89 -1.53 -10.48
CA ALA A 213 7.28 -1.33 -11.87
C ALA A 213 6.41 -2.19 -12.80
N VAL A 214 6.19 -3.45 -12.42
CA VAL A 214 5.36 -4.38 -13.20
C VAL A 214 3.89 -3.96 -13.17
N HIS A 215 3.35 -3.55 -12.02
CA HIS A 215 1.99 -2.99 -11.96
C HIS A 215 1.82 -1.81 -12.92
N LYS A 216 2.77 -0.87 -12.94
CA LYS A 216 2.69 0.28 -13.85
C LYS A 216 2.82 -0.16 -15.32
N ALA A 217 3.71 -1.11 -15.62
CA ALA A 217 3.87 -1.62 -16.98
C ALA A 217 2.58 -2.25 -17.50
N LEU A 218 1.93 -3.10 -16.68
CA LEU A 218 0.66 -3.74 -17.03
C LEU A 218 -0.47 -2.72 -17.15
N GLN A 219 -0.51 -1.71 -16.28
CA GLN A 219 -1.48 -0.62 -16.40
C GLN A 219 -1.35 0.10 -17.75
N LEU A 220 -0.13 0.46 -18.15
CA LEU A 220 0.13 1.17 -19.40
C LEU A 220 -0.11 0.27 -20.63
N ALA A 221 0.20 -1.01 -20.56
CA ALA A 221 -0.04 -1.97 -21.65
C ALA A 221 -1.52 -2.27 -21.86
N ASN A 222 -2.33 -2.25 -20.78
CA ASN A 222 -3.77 -2.50 -20.84
C ASN A 222 -4.60 -1.27 -21.17
N GLN A 223 -4.03 -0.07 -21.07
CA GLN A 223 -4.66 1.14 -21.62
C GLN A 223 -4.67 1.00 -23.15
N GLN A 224 -5.84 1.14 -23.78
CA GLN A 224 -6.07 0.96 -25.23
C GLN A 224 -5.43 2.05 -26.11
N HIS A 225 -4.18 2.38 -25.84
CA HIS A 225 -3.34 3.18 -26.72
C HIS A 225 -2.50 2.21 -27.55
N ASP A 226 -3.02 1.83 -28.72
CA ASP A 226 -2.45 0.82 -29.66
C ASP A 226 -0.99 1.08 -30.10
N GLU A 227 -0.37 2.17 -29.66
CA GLU A 227 0.96 2.62 -30.07
C GLU A 227 1.93 2.84 -28.90
N THR A 228 1.64 2.29 -27.71
CA THR A 228 2.55 2.40 -26.54
C THR A 228 3.48 1.21 -26.41
N THR A 229 4.79 1.46 -26.52
CA THR A 229 5.85 0.51 -26.17
C THR A 229 6.35 0.79 -24.75
N VAL A 230 6.31 -0.24 -23.89
CA VAL A 230 6.78 -0.14 -22.50
C VAL A 230 8.06 -0.96 -22.32
N HIS A 231 9.12 -0.32 -21.87
CA HIS A 231 10.38 -0.98 -21.52
C HIS A 231 10.56 -1.04 -20.01
N ILE A 232 10.70 -2.24 -19.45
CA ILE A 232 11.12 -2.42 -18.06
C ILE A 232 12.64 -2.57 -18.03
N ILE A 233 13.31 -1.62 -17.39
CA ILE A 233 14.77 -1.62 -17.22
C ILE A 233 15.07 -1.98 -15.78
N SER A 234 15.66 -3.15 -15.57
CA SER A 234 15.93 -3.69 -14.24
C SER A 234 17.35 -4.25 -14.13
N ARG A 235 17.91 -4.21 -12.91
CA ARG A 235 19.27 -4.71 -12.63
C ARG A 235 19.40 -6.23 -12.70
N HIS A 236 18.28 -6.93 -12.53
CA HIS A 236 18.21 -8.39 -12.47
C HIS A 236 16.99 -8.83 -13.26
N ALA A 237 17.04 -10.04 -13.82
CA ALA A 237 15.86 -10.69 -14.38
C ALA A 237 14.72 -10.71 -13.35
N ILE A 238 13.51 -10.52 -13.85
CA ILE A 238 12.28 -10.62 -13.07
C ILE A 238 12.16 -12.06 -12.56
N ARG A 239 11.86 -12.24 -11.27
CA ARG A 239 11.74 -13.55 -10.62
C ARG A 239 10.36 -13.73 -10.02
N GLU A 240 9.76 -14.88 -10.25
CA GLU A 240 8.48 -15.21 -9.62
C GLU A 240 8.68 -15.68 -8.17
N GLN A 241 8.18 -14.90 -7.20
CA GLN A 241 8.04 -15.32 -5.80
C GLN A 241 6.83 -14.67 -5.14
N GLN A 242 6.14 -15.40 -4.27
CA GLN A 242 4.97 -14.89 -3.55
C GLN A 242 5.31 -13.72 -2.61
N PHE A 243 6.50 -13.78 -2.00
CA PHE A 243 7.03 -12.78 -1.08
C PHE A 243 8.45 -12.39 -1.49
N ASP A 244 8.85 -11.17 -1.17
CA ASP A 244 10.22 -10.67 -1.37
C ASP A 244 11.14 -10.99 -0.18
N THR A 245 10.74 -11.92 0.68
CA THR A 245 11.48 -12.40 1.85
C THR A 245 11.18 -13.87 2.11
N HIS A 246 11.98 -14.52 2.96
CA HIS A 246 11.76 -15.90 3.36
C HIS A 246 10.48 -16.07 4.20
N GLN A 247 9.73 -17.15 3.99
CA GLN A 247 8.45 -17.42 4.70
C GLN A 247 8.56 -17.46 6.22
N ASP A 248 9.75 -17.73 6.76
CA ASP A 248 10.04 -17.70 8.21
C ASP A 248 9.69 -16.36 8.86
N TRP A 249 9.64 -15.29 8.08
CA TRP A 249 9.25 -13.95 8.54
C TRP A 249 7.74 -13.79 8.72
N MET A 250 6.92 -14.72 8.19
CA MET A 250 5.45 -14.63 8.16
C MET A 250 4.76 -15.30 9.37
N MET A 251 5.52 -15.80 10.34
CA MET A 251 4.97 -16.44 11.53
C MET A 251 4.38 -15.39 12.49
N THR A 252 3.09 -15.50 12.83
CA THR A 252 2.42 -14.58 13.77
C THR A 252 2.65 -14.97 15.22
N ASP A 253 2.36 -14.08 16.16
CA ASP A 253 2.45 -14.37 17.59
C ASP A 253 1.45 -15.47 18.00
N GLU A 254 0.23 -15.51 17.45
CA GLU A 254 -0.73 -16.58 17.75
C GLU A 254 -0.24 -17.95 17.23
N LEU A 255 0.34 -17.97 16.02
CA LEU A 255 0.92 -19.18 15.46
C LEU A 255 2.14 -19.63 16.28
N ALA A 256 2.95 -18.69 16.76
CA ALA A 256 4.08 -18.97 17.64
C ALA A 256 3.60 -19.55 18.97
N GLN A 257 2.55 -18.99 19.56
CA GLN A 257 1.97 -19.51 20.79
C GLN A 257 1.42 -20.93 20.59
N ARG A 258 0.63 -21.17 19.54
CA ARG A 258 0.13 -22.52 19.21
C ARG A 258 1.25 -23.53 18.92
N SER A 259 2.34 -23.07 18.32
CA SER A 259 3.54 -23.88 18.10
C SER A 259 4.13 -24.33 19.44
N LEU A 260 4.31 -23.40 20.41
CA LEU A 260 4.79 -23.72 21.76
C LEU A 260 3.85 -24.69 22.49
N GLU A 261 2.54 -24.47 22.45
CA GLU A 261 1.52 -25.34 23.07
C GLU A 261 1.57 -26.77 22.56
N ARG A 262 2.05 -26.99 21.33
CA ARG A 262 2.19 -28.30 20.69
C ARG A 262 3.61 -28.85 20.75
N GLY A 263 4.50 -28.28 21.57
CA GLY A 263 5.89 -28.73 21.74
C GLY A 263 6.85 -28.25 20.65
N GLY A 264 6.44 -27.29 19.81
CA GLY A 264 7.30 -26.61 18.83
C GLY A 264 8.14 -25.49 19.44
N THR A 265 8.91 -24.79 18.61
CA THR A 265 9.88 -23.76 19.04
C THR A 265 9.30 -22.34 19.12
N GLY A 266 8.01 -22.16 18.86
CA GLY A 266 7.39 -20.84 18.77
C GLY A 266 7.80 -20.08 17.50
N LEU A 267 8.35 -18.87 17.68
CA LEU A 267 8.85 -18.04 16.58
C LEU A 267 9.96 -18.76 15.82
N THR A 268 10.14 -18.37 14.55
CA THR A 268 11.24 -18.91 13.73
C THR A 268 12.58 -18.39 14.23
N LYS A 269 13.66 -19.12 13.93
CA LYS A 269 15.04 -18.71 14.29
C LYS A 269 15.35 -17.29 13.80
N ARG A 270 14.90 -16.93 12.59
CA ARG A 270 15.07 -15.60 12.01
C ARG A 270 14.40 -14.51 12.84
N GLN A 271 13.15 -14.72 13.22
CA GLN A 271 12.40 -13.76 14.04
C GLN A 271 12.96 -13.64 15.45
N GLN A 272 13.40 -14.74 16.07
CA GLN A 272 14.05 -14.72 17.38
C GLN A 272 15.34 -13.89 17.34
N GLN A 273 16.20 -14.12 16.32
CA GLN A 273 17.43 -13.35 16.13
C GLN A 273 17.14 -11.87 15.89
N PHE A 274 16.13 -11.55 15.07
CA PHE A 274 15.75 -10.16 14.81
C PHE A 274 15.20 -9.45 16.06
N ARG A 275 14.39 -10.13 16.87
CA ARG A 275 13.88 -9.59 18.14
C ARG A 275 14.99 -9.27 19.14
N ALA A 276 16.09 -10.01 19.11
CA ALA A 276 17.23 -9.76 19.98
C ALA A 276 18.01 -8.48 19.62
N ILE A 277 17.88 -7.97 18.39
CA ILE A 277 18.58 -6.75 17.94
C ILE A 277 18.01 -5.51 18.62
N GLN A 278 18.86 -4.77 19.31
CA GLN A 278 18.48 -3.57 20.05
C GLN A 278 18.57 -2.29 19.22
N THR A 279 19.46 -2.23 18.23
CA THR A 279 19.70 -0.99 17.49
C THR A 279 18.87 -0.91 16.20
N PRO A 280 18.23 0.24 15.91
CA PRO A 280 17.50 0.42 14.66
C PRO A 280 18.40 0.27 13.41
N SER A 281 19.67 0.67 13.49
CA SER A 281 20.62 0.58 12.38
C SER A 281 20.87 -0.89 11.98
N GLU A 282 21.16 -1.75 12.96
CA GLU A 282 21.39 -3.17 12.71
C GLU A 282 20.11 -3.88 12.21
N ARG A 283 18.93 -3.50 12.74
CA ARG A 283 17.65 -4.00 12.21
C ARG A 283 17.50 -3.68 10.72
N ARG A 284 17.84 -2.46 10.30
CA ARG A 284 17.81 -2.07 8.88
C ARG A 284 18.78 -2.89 8.03
N THR A 285 19.97 -3.18 8.54
CA THR A 285 20.94 -4.05 7.85
C THR A 285 20.37 -5.45 7.62
N VAL A 286 19.72 -6.04 8.63
CA VAL A 286 19.07 -7.35 8.47
C VAL A 286 17.93 -7.28 7.47
N ILE A 287 17.04 -6.29 7.56
CA ILE A 287 15.93 -6.11 6.60
C ILE A 287 16.47 -6.01 5.16
N ALA A 288 17.52 -5.22 4.93
CA ALA A 288 18.12 -5.06 3.61
C ALA A 288 18.72 -6.36 3.07
N ARG A 289 19.36 -7.16 3.94
CA ARG A 289 19.96 -8.46 3.58
C ARG A 289 18.91 -9.53 3.26
N GLU A 290 17.80 -9.54 4.00
CA GLU A 290 16.76 -10.56 3.88
C GLU A 290 15.81 -10.32 2.69
N ARG A 291 15.80 -9.08 2.16
CA ARG A 291 15.00 -8.71 1.00
C ARG A 291 15.59 -9.31 -0.28
N ILE A 292 14.72 -9.92 -1.09
CA ILE A 292 15.05 -10.52 -2.38
C ILE A 292 14.56 -9.54 -3.47
N PRO A 293 15.42 -8.66 -4.01
CA PRO A 293 14.99 -7.65 -4.97
C PRO A 293 14.60 -8.26 -6.32
N GLY A 294 13.65 -7.64 -7.02
CA GLY A 294 13.22 -8.06 -8.36
C GLY A 294 12.28 -9.27 -8.36
N THR A 295 11.71 -9.62 -7.21
CA THR A 295 10.67 -10.62 -7.12
C THR A 295 9.30 -10.01 -7.37
N ILE A 296 8.48 -10.72 -8.13
CA ILE A 296 7.06 -10.42 -8.32
C ILE A 296 6.22 -11.69 -8.12
N PRO A 297 4.96 -11.56 -7.71
CA PRO A 297 4.05 -12.68 -7.58
C PRO A 297 3.65 -13.25 -8.94
N THR A 298 3.32 -14.55 -8.97
CA THR A 298 2.99 -15.29 -10.19
C THR A 298 1.78 -14.76 -10.96
N TYR A 299 0.84 -14.06 -10.31
CA TYR A 299 -0.31 -13.49 -11.03
C TYR A 299 0.07 -12.30 -11.93
N MET A 300 1.24 -11.71 -11.74
CA MET A 300 1.72 -10.61 -12.60
C MET A 300 2.39 -11.09 -13.87
N THR A 301 2.86 -12.34 -13.88
CA THR A 301 3.49 -12.98 -15.04
C THR A 301 2.48 -13.83 -15.80
N ARG A 302 1.70 -14.67 -15.10
CA ARG A 302 0.90 -15.75 -15.69
C ARG A 302 -0.59 -15.43 -15.85
N ALA A 303 -1.05 -14.24 -15.49
CA ALA A 303 -2.45 -13.86 -15.76
C ALA A 303 -2.66 -13.64 -17.26
N ARG A 304 -3.93 -13.59 -17.69
CA ARG A 304 -4.31 -13.37 -19.10
C ARG A 304 -3.66 -12.12 -19.71
N ASP A 305 -3.42 -11.10 -18.88
CA ASP A 305 -2.77 -9.85 -19.24
C ASP A 305 -1.46 -9.66 -18.42
N GLY A 306 -0.75 -10.77 -18.16
CA GLY A 306 0.53 -10.77 -17.45
C GLY A 306 1.71 -10.42 -18.35
N LEU A 307 2.93 -10.45 -17.80
CA LEU A 307 4.16 -10.18 -18.57
C LEU A 307 4.50 -11.26 -19.61
N GLU A 308 3.94 -12.47 -19.51
CA GLU A 308 4.21 -13.61 -20.41
C GLU A 308 3.00 -14.00 -21.26
#